data_AF-A0A844Y2G2-F1
#
_entry.id   AF-A0A844Y2G2-F1
#
_cell.length_a   1.000
_cell.length_b   1.000
_cell.length_c   1.000
_cell.angle_alpha   90.00
_cell.angle_beta   90.00
_cell.angle_gamma   90.00
#
_symmetry.space_group_name_H-M   'P 1'
#
loop_
_entity.id
_entity.type
_entity.pdbx_description
1 polymer ?
#
loop_
_entity_poly.entity_id
_entity_poly.type
_entity_poly.pdbx_seq_one_letter_code
_entity_poly.pdbx_strand_id
1 'polypeptide(L)'
;MIRTDKTGLGHNLPPRHPKQPGTNLTVSEIPAARIYREPKSVMQGGSRKRPWVLEFPASRPLSADPLTGWTRNDDPFRHVRLNFPNRESAVAFAERQDWDYQVR
;
A
#
# COMPACT_ATOMS: atom_id res chain seq x y z
N MET A 1 -44.70 -6.61 12.15
CA MET A 1 -43.78 -7.50 11.40
C MET A 1 -44.15 -7.40 9.92
N ILE A 2 -43.33 -7.01 8.95
CA ILE A 2 -42.03 -6.35 8.86
C ILE A 2 -42.16 -5.43 7.64
N ARG A 3 -41.84 -4.14 7.77
CA ARG A 3 -41.64 -3.24 6.62
C ARG A 3 -40.16 -3.33 6.27
N THR A 4 -39.81 -3.92 5.13
CA THR A 4 -38.46 -3.81 4.56
C THR A 4 -38.51 -2.72 3.51
N ASP A 5 -38.13 -1.51 3.88
CA ASP A 5 -38.07 -0.40 2.97
C ASP A 5 -36.77 -0.44 2.13
N LYS A 6 -36.98 -0.35 0.81
CA LYS A 6 -36.19 0.42 -0.15
C LYS A 6 -34.67 0.45 0.07
N THR A 7 -33.98 -0.51 -0.54
CA THR A 7 -32.60 -0.34 -1.00
C THR A 7 -32.56 0.79 -2.04
N GLY A 8 -32.43 2.03 -1.56
CA GLY A 8 -32.27 3.21 -2.38
C GLY A 8 -30.89 3.23 -3.04
N LEU A 9 -30.88 3.09 -4.37
CA LEU A 9 -30.00 3.76 -5.35
C LEU A 9 -28.65 4.27 -4.80
N GLY A 10 -27.68 3.36 -4.67
CA GLY A 10 -26.29 3.70 -4.36
C GLY A 10 -25.49 4.03 -5.62
N HIS A 11 -25.34 5.32 -5.90
CA HIS A 11 -24.23 5.98 -6.62
C HIS A 11 -23.43 5.15 -7.66
N ASN A 12 -23.69 5.39 -8.95
CA ASN A 12 -22.81 5.04 -10.08
C ASN A 12 -21.54 5.91 -10.10
N LEU A 13 -20.71 5.83 -9.07
CA LEU A 13 -19.34 6.32 -9.15
C LEU A 13 -18.48 5.15 -9.65
N PRO A 14 -17.74 5.27 -10.76
CA PRO A 14 -16.77 4.24 -11.12
C PRO A 14 -15.82 4.05 -9.92
N PRO A 15 -15.43 2.81 -9.58
CA PRO A 15 -14.45 2.58 -8.53
C PRO A 15 -13.23 3.47 -8.81
N ARG A 16 -12.83 4.29 -7.83
CA ARG A 16 -11.58 5.05 -7.95
C ARG A 16 -10.48 4.01 -8.09
N HIS A 17 -9.92 3.90 -9.28
CA HIS A 17 -8.86 2.94 -9.52
C HIS A 17 -7.54 3.58 -9.13
N PRO A 18 -6.90 3.14 -8.03
CA PRO A 18 -5.60 3.66 -7.63
C PRO A 18 -4.56 3.38 -8.74
N LYS A 19 -3.61 4.30 -8.92
CA LYS A 19 -2.56 4.16 -9.95
C LYS A 19 -1.55 3.12 -9.49
N GLN A 20 -1.17 2.18 -10.36
CA GLN A 20 -0.12 1.23 -10.01
C GLN A 20 1.21 1.99 -9.74
N PRO A 21 1.91 1.72 -8.62
CA PRO A 21 3.22 2.33 -8.35
C PRO A 21 4.19 2.09 -9.50
N GLY A 22 4.77 3.19 -10.01
CA GLY A 22 5.71 3.16 -11.12
C GLY A 22 5.06 3.04 -12.52
N THR A 23 3.73 3.11 -12.64
CA THR A 23 3.04 3.06 -13.94
C THR A 23 1.87 4.05 -13.98
N ASN A 24 1.41 4.43 -15.17
CA ASN A 24 0.17 5.18 -15.36
C ASN A 24 -1.08 4.29 -15.48
N LEU A 25 -0.95 2.98 -15.26
CA LEU A 25 -2.06 2.03 -15.32
C LEU A 25 -2.89 2.10 -14.04
N THR A 26 -4.20 2.06 -14.19
CA THR A 26 -5.16 1.95 -13.11
C THR A 26 -5.42 0.47 -12.81
N VAL A 27 -5.26 0.06 -11.56
CA VAL A 27 -5.50 -1.33 -11.12
C VAL A 27 -6.60 -1.34 -10.07
N SER A 28 -7.53 -2.28 -10.17
CA SER A 28 -8.70 -2.36 -9.28
C SER A 28 -8.37 -2.80 -7.85
N GLU A 29 -7.22 -3.43 -7.63
CA GLU A 29 -6.84 -4.04 -6.35
C GLU A 29 -5.42 -3.61 -5.95
N ILE A 30 -5.32 -2.47 -5.27
CA ILE A 30 -4.08 -2.05 -4.61
C ILE A 30 -4.32 -2.10 -3.09
N PRO A 31 -3.51 -2.83 -2.31
CA PRO A 31 -3.67 -2.86 -0.87
C PRO A 31 -3.43 -1.47 -0.27
N ALA A 32 -4.07 -1.17 0.87
CA ALA A 32 -3.85 0.10 1.55
C ALA A 32 -2.38 0.25 1.99
N ALA A 33 -1.76 1.37 1.62
CA ALA A 33 -0.39 1.69 1.98
C ALA A 33 -0.26 1.93 3.49
N ARG A 34 0.91 1.58 4.04
CA ARG A 34 1.26 1.84 5.44
C ARG A 34 2.30 2.95 5.48
N ILE A 35 1.96 4.03 6.18
CA ILE A 35 2.85 5.17 6.40
C ILE A 35 3.31 5.13 7.86
N TYR A 36 4.61 4.99 8.10
CA TYR A 36 5.16 4.86 9.46
C TYR A 36 6.59 5.37 9.55
N ARG A 37 7.08 5.61 10.77
CA ARG A 37 8.49 5.94 11.00
C ARG A 37 9.30 4.66 11.16
N GLU A 38 10.29 4.42 10.28
CA GLU A 38 11.12 3.21 10.29
C GLU A 38 11.66 2.93 11.69
N PRO A 39 11.49 1.75 12.32
CA PRO A 39 11.96 1.43 13.69
C PRO A 39 13.47 1.65 13.87
N LYS A 40 13.92 1.98 15.09
CA LYS A 40 15.37 2.05 15.38
C LYS A 40 15.89 0.62 15.35
N SER A 41 16.87 0.33 14.49
CA SER A 41 17.56 -0.95 14.56
C SER A 41 18.34 -1.01 15.87
N VAL A 42 18.07 -2.05 16.67
CA VAL A 42 18.69 -2.25 17.99
C VAL A 42 20.21 -2.41 17.87
N MET A 43 20.67 -3.01 16.77
CA MET A 43 22.09 -3.30 16.52
C MET A 43 22.87 -2.12 15.92
N GLN A 44 22.17 -1.09 15.41
CA GLN A 44 22.82 0.06 14.79
C GLN A 44 22.76 1.25 15.77
N GLY A 45 23.89 1.51 16.42
CA GLY A 45 24.04 2.59 17.41
C GLY A 45 24.03 4.02 16.82
N GLY A 46 23.97 4.16 15.51
CA GLY A 46 24.05 5.46 14.82
C GLY A 46 22.82 6.34 15.04
N SER A 47 23.05 7.61 15.38
CA SER A 47 22.01 8.65 15.48
C SER A 47 21.71 9.23 14.09
N ARG A 48 21.07 8.45 13.22
CA ARG A 48 20.58 8.95 11.92
C ARG A 48 19.12 9.36 12.03
N LYS A 49 18.75 10.49 11.41
CA LYS A 49 17.34 10.86 11.24
C LYS A 49 16.62 9.75 10.47
N ARG A 50 15.64 9.13 11.12
CA ARG A 50 14.84 8.03 10.57
C ARG A 50 13.77 8.59 9.64
N PRO A 51 13.72 8.17 8.36
CA PRO A 51 12.72 8.65 7.42
C PRO A 51 11.33 8.13 7.77
N TRP A 52 10.32 8.80 7.24
CA TRP A 52 8.98 8.25 7.11
C TRP A 52 8.95 7.30 5.92
N VAL A 53 8.33 6.15 6.08
CA VAL A 53 8.27 5.08 5.09
C VAL A 53 6.82 4.93 4.65
N LEU A 54 6.61 4.85 3.34
CA LEU A 54 5.38 4.36 2.73
C LEU A 54 5.69 2.99 2.10
N GLU A 55 5.01 1.95 2.56
CA GLU A 55 5.12 0.59 2.01
C GLU A 55 3.74 -0.02 1.77
N PHE A 56 3.65 -0.98 0.86
CA PHE A 56 2.45 -1.79 0.68
C PHE A 56 2.60 -3.12 1.41
N PRO A 57 1.57 -3.57 2.17
CA PRO A 57 1.60 -4.91 2.75
C PRO A 57 1.58 -5.96 1.64
N ALA A 58 2.21 -7.11 1.88
CA ALA A 58 2.18 -8.22 0.95
C ALA A 58 0.73 -8.67 0.70
N SER A 59 0.29 -8.57 -0.55
CA SER A 59 -1.04 -8.98 -0.99
C SER A 59 -1.08 -10.48 -1.32
N ARG A 60 0.06 -11.05 -1.77
CA ARG A 60 0.17 -12.46 -2.16
C ARG A 60 1.30 -13.18 -1.43
N PRO A 61 1.14 -14.49 -1.11
CA PRO A 61 2.18 -15.29 -0.50
C PRO A 61 3.35 -15.54 -1.47
N LEU A 62 4.54 -15.79 -0.92
CA LEU A 62 5.68 -16.27 -1.70
C LEU A 62 5.44 -17.73 -2.07
N SER A 63 5.85 -18.12 -3.27
CA SER A 63 5.78 -19.52 -3.72
C SER A 63 7.16 -20.02 -4.11
N ALA A 64 7.43 -21.30 -3.92
CA ALA A 64 8.66 -21.92 -4.42
C ALA A 64 8.47 -22.33 -5.90
N ASP A 65 9.49 -22.09 -6.72
CA ASP A 65 9.53 -22.59 -8.08
C ASP A 65 9.70 -24.13 -8.08
N PRO A 66 8.86 -24.90 -8.79
CA PRO A 66 8.87 -26.37 -8.71
C PRO A 66 10.12 -27.02 -9.32
N LEU A 67 10.82 -26.33 -10.22
CA LEU A 67 12.01 -26.88 -10.89
C LEU A 67 13.30 -26.56 -10.13
N THR A 68 13.44 -25.32 -9.67
CA THR A 68 14.68 -24.78 -9.08
C THR A 68 14.63 -24.66 -7.55
N GLY A 69 13.43 -24.66 -6.96
CA GLY A 69 13.22 -24.38 -5.55
C GLY A 69 13.40 -22.90 -5.16
N TRP A 70 13.62 -22.01 -6.12
CA TRP A 70 13.83 -20.58 -5.83
C TRP A 70 12.54 -19.88 -5.43
N THR A 71 12.67 -18.84 -4.60
CA THR A 71 11.50 -18.06 -4.16
C THR A 71 10.97 -17.20 -5.31
N ARG A 72 9.75 -17.49 -5.76
CA ARG A 72 8.99 -16.69 -6.70
C ARG A 72 8.08 -15.72 -5.96
N ASN A 73 8.08 -14.47 -6.40
CA ASN A 73 7.14 -13.44 -5.96
C ASN A 73 6.28 -12.96 -7.14
N ASP A 74 4.96 -13.06 -6.99
CA ASP A 74 3.97 -12.63 -7.99
C ASP A 74 3.18 -11.40 -7.51
N ASP A 75 3.63 -10.76 -6.42
CA ASP A 75 3.08 -9.51 -5.89
C ASP A 75 3.90 -8.31 -6.40
N PRO A 76 3.34 -7.46 -7.27
CA PRO A 76 4.05 -6.29 -7.80
C PRO A 76 4.26 -5.20 -6.74
N PHE A 77 3.40 -5.12 -5.72
CA PHE A 77 3.45 -4.03 -4.74
C PHE A 77 4.45 -4.29 -3.62
N ARG A 78 4.81 -5.55 -3.38
CA ARG A 78 5.69 -5.98 -2.27
C ARG A 78 7.05 -5.30 -2.23
N HIS A 79 7.58 -4.91 -3.39
CA HIS A 79 8.90 -4.29 -3.49
C HIS A 79 8.83 -2.76 -3.35
N VAL A 80 7.63 -2.18 -3.30
CA VAL A 80 7.44 -0.74 -3.31
C VAL A 80 7.59 -0.20 -1.89
N ARG A 81 8.73 0.48 -1.68
CA ARG A 81 9.06 1.14 -0.42
C ARG A 81 9.65 2.51 -0.71
N LEU A 82 8.96 3.55 -0.24
CA LEU A 82 9.34 4.95 -0.47
C LEU A 82 9.71 5.62 0.84
N ASN A 83 10.79 6.40 0.82
CA ASN A 83 11.28 7.14 1.97
C ASN A 83 10.98 8.63 1.82
N PHE A 84 10.43 9.22 2.88
CA PHE A 84 10.04 10.62 2.95
C PHE A 84 10.70 11.31 4.15
N PRO A 85 10.97 12.63 4.05
CA PRO A 85 11.54 13.39 5.16
C PRO A 85 10.54 13.66 6.30
N ASN A 86 9.25 13.77 6.00
CA ASN A 86 8.18 14.07 6.94
C ASN A 86 6.90 13.30 6.60
N ARG A 87 5.97 13.23 7.58
CA ARG A 87 4.70 12.51 7.47
C ARG A 87 3.82 13.11 6.38
N GLU A 88 3.69 14.42 6.37
CA GLU A 88 2.83 15.12 5.41
C GLU A 88 3.25 14.86 3.96
N SER A 89 4.55 14.79 3.67
CA SER A 89 5.03 14.46 2.31
C SER A 89 4.61 13.06 1.87
N ALA A 90 4.62 12.09 2.79
CA ALA A 90 4.18 10.72 2.49
C ALA A 90 2.67 10.66 2.23
N VAL A 91 1.89 11.37 3.05
CA VAL A 91 0.42 11.46 2.91
C VAL A 91 0.05 12.16 1.60
N ALA A 92 0.62 13.34 1.33
CA ALA A 92 0.36 14.08 0.11
C ALA A 92 0.75 13.28 -1.15
N PHE A 93 1.78 12.45 -1.07
CA PHE A 93 2.14 11.56 -2.17
C PHE A 93 1.08 10.47 -2.39
N ALA A 94 0.62 9.80 -1.32
CA ALA A 94 -0.44 8.80 -1.41
C ALA A 94 -1.73 9.39 -1.99
N GLU A 95 -2.13 10.58 -1.54
CA GLU A 95 -3.31 11.29 -2.06
C GLU A 95 -3.19 11.65 -3.54
N ARG A 96 -2.01 12.10 -4.00
CA ARG A 96 -1.75 12.38 -5.43
C ARG A 96 -1.79 11.16 -6.33
N GLN A 97 -1.55 9.97 -5.77
CA GLN A 97 -1.62 8.69 -6.48
C GLN A 97 -2.98 8.00 -6.31
N ASP A 98 -3.92 8.64 -5.60
CA ASP A 98 -5.22 8.07 -5.24
C ASP A 98 -5.09 6.74 -4.47
N TRP A 99 -4.09 6.63 -3.59
CA TRP A 99 -3.87 5.43 -2.77
C TRP A 99 -4.56 5.54 -1.41
N ASP A 100 -5.28 4.50 -1.02
CA ASP A 100 -5.68 4.30 0.37
C ASP A 100 -4.45 4.12 1.25
N TYR A 101 -4.46 4.74 2.44
CA TYR A 101 -3.34 4.69 3.36
C TYR A 101 -3.78 4.62 4.82
N GLN A 102 -2.94 4.00 5.65
CA GLN A 102 -3.03 4.03 7.10
C GLN A 102 -1.73 4.60 7.67
N VAL A 103 -1.84 5.66 8.47
CA VAL A 103 -0.71 6.20 9.24
C VAL A 103 -0.59 5.44 10.57
N ARG A 104 0.63 5.03 10.93
CA ARG A 104 0.97 4.43 12.24
C ARG A 104 2.18 5.10 12.88
#